data_AF-A0A1V5W4K6-F1
#
_entry.id   AF-A0A1V5W4K6-F1
#
_cell.length_a   1.000
_cell.length_b   1.000
_cell.length_c   1.000
_cell.angle_alpha   90.00
_cell.angle_beta   90.00
_cell.angle_gamma   90.00
#
_symmetry.space_group_name_H-M   'P 1'
#
loop_
_entity.id
_entity.type
_entity.pdbx_description
1 polymer ?
#
loop_
_entity_poly.entity_id
_entity_poly.type
_entity_poly.pdbx_seq_one_letter_code
_entity_poly.pdbx_strand_id
1 'polypeptide(L)'
;MKYFAIVSMISVFVLLYVWQNIEMMRLKMDYRKLASIEKTVSEENKRLILSIERERNIDKVEANLSGKALRRILPQDVLVVKDKDKNKDEDYEVK
;
A
#
# COMPACT_ATOMS: atom_id res chain seq x y z
N MET A 1 -36.56 47.70 -27.11
CA MET A 1 -35.24 47.63 -26.45
C MET A 1 -35.25 46.83 -25.14
N LYS A 2 -36.11 47.14 -24.16
CA LYS A 2 -36.12 46.46 -22.83
C LYS A 2 -36.28 44.93 -22.91
N TYR A 3 -37.21 44.43 -23.71
CA TYR A 3 -37.43 42.98 -23.86
C TYR A 3 -36.27 42.24 -24.53
N PHE A 4 -35.58 42.89 -25.47
CA PHE A 4 -34.41 42.32 -26.14
C PHE A 4 -33.24 42.09 -25.16
N ALA A 5 -32.99 43.04 -24.26
CA ALA A 5 -31.97 42.90 -23.24
C ALA A 5 -32.28 41.73 -22.27
N ILE A 6 -33.54 41.58 -21.87
CA ILE A 6 -33.96 40.49 -20.98
C ILE A 6 -33.76 39.13 -21.65
N VAL A 7 -34.20 38.98 -22.90
CA VAL A 7 -34.04 37.72 -23.65
C VAL A 7 -32.56 37.38 -23.87
N SER A 8 -31.74 38.37 -24.21
CA SER A 8 -30.29 38.18 -24.36
C SER A 8 -29.65 37.70 -23.05
N MET A 9 -30.02 38.32 -21.92
CA MET A 9 -29.47 37.98 -20.60
C MET A 9 -29.86 36.56 -20.17
N ILE A 10 -31.12 36.17 -20.40
CA ILE A 10 -31.59 34.79 -20.13
C ILE A 10 -30.85 33.78 -21.02
N SER A 11 -30.66 34.09 -22.30
CA SER A 11 -29.94 33.20 -23.23
C SER A 11 -28.49 32.96 -22.79
N VAL A 12 -27.76 34.03 -22.43
CA VAL A 12 -26.40 33.93 -21.90
C VAL A 12 -26.37 33.14 -20.59
N PHE A 13 -27.35 33.35 -19.71
CA PHE A 13 -27.43 32.62 -18.45
C PHE A 13 -27.60 31.11 -18.66
N VAL A 14 -28.46 30.69 -19.59
CA VAL A 14 -28.66 29.27 -19.91
C VAL A 14 -27.38 28.66 -20.50
N LEU A 15 -26.69 29.38 -21.39
CA LEU A 15 -25.42 28.90 -21.96
C LEU A 15 -24.35 28.72 -20.88
N LEU A 16 -24.20 29.70 -19.99
CA LEU A 16 -23.26 29.60 -18.87
C LEU A 16 -23.63 28.47 -17.91
N TYR A 17 -24.91 28.27 -17.63
CA TYR A 17 -25.37 27.18 -16.76
C TYR A 17 -25.00 25.80 -17.32
N VAL A 18 -25.24 25.57 -18.62
CA VAL A 18 -24.88 24.31 -19.27
C VAL A 18 -23.36 24.12 -19.29
N TRP A 19 -22.62 25.20 -19.58
CA TRP A 19 -21.16 25.17 -19.55
C TRP A 19 -20.61 24.80 -18.17
N GLN A 20 -21.07 25.48 -17.12
CA GLN A 20 -20.70 25.21 -15.73
C GLN A 20 -21.01 23.75 -15.32
N ASN A 21 -22.12 23.19 -15.80
CA ASN A 21 -22.48 21.81 -15.52
C ASN A 21 -21.46 20.81 -16.07
N ILE A 22 -21.05 20.99 -17.33
CA ILE A 22 -20.03 20.16 -18.00
C ILE A 22 -18.68 20.32 -17.30
N GLU A 23 -18.31 21.56 -16.96
CA GLU A 23 -17.03 21.86 -16.32
C GLU A 23 -16.94 21.24 -14.91
N MET A 24 -18.01 21.33 -14.13
CA MET A 24 -18.11 20.67 -12.82
C MET A 24 -17.99 19.15 -12.94
N MET A 25 -18.54 18.55 -13.99
CA MET A 25 -18.41 17.11 -14.22
C MET A 25 -16.97 16.72 -14.57
N ARG A 26 -16.28 17.50 -15.41
CA ARG A 26 -14.85 17.29 -15.71
C ARG A 26 -14.00 17.39 -14.46
N LEU A 27 -14.20 18.45 -13.65
CA LEU A 27 -13.46 18.66 -12.41
C LEU A 27 -13.63 17.48 -11.44
N LYS A 28 -14.86 16.97 -11.28
CA LYS A 28 -15.12 15.79 -10.46
C LYS A 28 -14.39 14.54 -10.97
N MET A 29 -14.34 14.34 -12.27
CA MET A 29 -13.64 13.20 -12.86
C MET A 29 -12.13 13.29 -12.62
N ASP A 30 -11.54 14.47 -12.83
CA ASP A 30 -10.11 14.67 -12.64
C ASP A 30 -9.72 14.54 -11.17
N TYR A 31 -10.55 15.04 -10.25
CA TYR A 31 -10.36 14.81 -8.82
C TYR A 31 -10.37 13.32 -8.46
N ARG A 32 -11.33 12.54 -8.99
CA ARG A 32 -11.39 11.09 -8.72
C ARG A 32 -10.16 10.36 -9.26
N LYS A 33 -9.67 10.74 -10.45
CA LYS A 33 -8.42 10.19 -11.00
C LYS A 33 -7.24 10.52 -10.10
N LEU A 34 -7.11 11.78 -9.69
CA LEU A 34 -5.99 12.21 -8.84
C LEU A 34 -6.02 11.50 -7.49
N ALA A 35 -7.19 11.40 -6.85
CA ALA A 35 -7.35 10.66 -5.59
C ALA A 35 -6.99 9.17 -5.73
N SER A 36 -7.31 8.55 -6.88
CA SER A 36 -6.92 7.16 -7.14
C SER A 36 -5.40 7.00 -7.28
N ILE A 37 -4.74 7.95 -7.95
CA ILE A 37 -3.28 7.96 -8.11
C ILE A 37 -2.60 8.18 -6.75
N GLU A 38 -3.09 9.13 -5.96
CA GLU A 38 -2.59 9.41 -4.61
C GLU A 38 -2.63 8.15 -3.72
N LYS A 39 -3.75 7.41 -3.78
CA LYS A 39 -3.87 6.15 -3.05
C LYS A 39 -2.83 5.12 -3.49
N THR A 40 -2.68 4.90 -4.80
CA THR A 40 -1.70 3.96 -5.35
C THR A 40 -0.28 4.33 -4.93
N VAL A 41 0.10 5.60 -5.06
CA VAL A 41 1.42 6.11 -4.68
C VAL A 41 1.65 5.95 -3.17
N SER A 42 0.63 6.21 -2.34
CA SER A 42 0.72 6.01 -0.89
C SER A 42 0.96 4.53 -0.53
N GLU A 43 0.27 3.61 -1.19
CA GLU A 43 0.46 2.17 -0.99
C GLU A 43 1.84 1.69 -1.43
N GLU A 44 2.33 2.16 -2.59
CA GLU A 44 3.68 1.85 -3.08
C GLU A 44 4.76 2.38 -2.14
N ASN A 45 4.60 3.61 -1.64
CA ASN A 45 5.54 4.20 -0.68
C ASN A 45 5.59 3.37 0.62
N LYS A 46 4.44 2.96 1.16
CA LYS A 46 4.40 2.06 2.33
C LYS A 46 5.14 0.74 2.08
N ARG A 47 4.99 0.16 0.89
CA ARG A 47 5.71 -1.07 0.51
C ARG A 47 7.22 -0.83 0.44
N LEU A 48 7.65 0.28 -0.14
CA LEU A 48 9.07 0.64 -0.23
C LEU A 48 9.68 0.85 1.15
N ILE A 49 9.00 1.58 2.05
CA ILE A 49 9.46 1.76 3.43
C ILE A 49 9.64 0.41 4.12
N LEU A 50 8.68 -0.50 3.97
CA LEU A 50 8.76 -1.83 4.56
C LEU A 50 9.92 -2.67 3.99
N SER A 51 10.19 -2.55 2.69
CA SER A 51 11.36 -3.19 2.07
C SER A 51 12.67 -2.63 2.62
N ILE A 52 12.80 -1.31 2.74
CA ILE A 52 13.97 -0.64 3.31
C ILE A 52 14.19 -1.06 4.77
N GLU A 53 13.13 -1.14 5.57
CA GLU A 53 13.23 -1.60 6.95
C GLU A 53 13.68 -3.06 7.04
N ARG A 54 13.21 -3.94 6.14
CA ARG A 54 13.66 -5.33 6.08
C ARG A 54 15.15 -5.42 5.76
N GLU A 55 15.62 -4.72 4.74
CA GLU A 55 17.05 -4.68 4.37
C GLU A 55 17.89 -4.15 5.53
N ARG A 56 17.49 -3.01 6.11
CA ARG A 56 18.18 -2.42 7.27
C ARG A 56 18.22 -3.37 8.48
N ASN A 57 17.18 -4.18 8.70
CA ASN A 57 17.16 -5.12 9.81
C ASN A 57 18.09 -6.31 9.56
N ILE A 58 18.18 -6.79 8.32
CA ILE A 58 19.16 -7.81 7.91
C ILE A 58 20.59 -7.28 8.12
N ASP A 59 20.89 -6.07 7.65
CA ASP A 59 22.21 -5.46 7.82
C ASP A 59 22.59 -5.30 9.30
N LYS A 60 21.62 -4.90 10.13
CA LYS A 60 21.82 -4.80 11.59
C LYS A 60 22.05 -6.16 12.25
N VAL A 61 21.32 -7.19 11.81
CA VAL A 61 21.51 -8.55 12.31
C VAL A 61 22.89 -9.07 11.90
N GLU A 62 23.31 -8.84 10.66
CA GLU A 62 24.62 -9.24 10.15
C GLU A 62 25.77 -8.51 10.86
N ALA A 63 25.62 -7.20 11.12
CA ALA A 63 26.59 -6.43 11.90
C ALA A 63 26.71 -6.93 13.35
N ASN A 64 25.57 -7.25 13.99
CA ASN A 64 25.55 -7.78 15.36
C ASN A 64 26.11 -9.22 15.45
N LEU A 65 25.93 -10.03 14.40
CA LEU A 65 26.49 -11.37 14.28
C LEU A 65 27.96 -11.37 13.89
N SER A 66 28.49 -10.30 13.30
CA SER A 66 29.94 -10.18 13.01
C SER A 66 30.75 -9.84 14.27
N GLY A 67 30.15 -9.16 15.25
CA GLY A 67 30.80 -8.79 16.51
C GLY A 67 30.78 -9.87 17.61
N LYS A 68 29.94 -10.89 17.45
CA LYS A 68 29.95 -12.12 18.29
C LYS A 68 30.41 -13.24 17.38
N ALA A 69 31.28 -14.15 17.78
CA ALA A 69 31.83 -15.20 16.89
C ALA A 69 30.79 -16.28 16.45
N LEU A 70 29.62 -15.85 15.99
CA LEU A 70 28.48 -16.64 15.56
C LEU A 70 28.51 -16.69 14.03
N ARG A 71 28.93 -17.83 13.49
CA ARG A 71 28.94 -18.10 12.05
C ARG A 71 27.50 -18.07 11.52
N ARG A 72 27.30 -17.38 10.38
CA ARG A 72 26.02 -17.31 9.66
C ARG A 72 25.51 -18.72 9.36
N ILE A 73 24.31 -19.06 9.86
CA ILE A 73 23.63 -20.32 9.55
C ILE A 73 23.11 -20.21 8.11
N LEU A 74 23.66 -21.01 7.19
CA LEU A 74 23.14 -21.10 5.84
C LEU A 74 21.97 -22.09 5.78
N PRO A 75 21.10 -22.03 4.76
CA PRO A 75 20.00 -22.99 4.59
C PRO A 75 20.46 -24.46 4.60
N GLN A 76 21.70 -24.73 4.22
CA GLN A 76 22.34 -26.05 4.27
C GLN A 76 22.65 -26.54 5.70
N ASP A 77 22.69 -25.64 6.68
CA ASP A 77 22.99 -25.92 8.08
C ASP A 77 21.72 -26.17 8.92
N VAL A 78 20.53 -26.08 8.30
CA VAL A 78 19.23 -26.24 8.97
C VAL A 78 18.71 -27.66 8.78
N LEU A 79 18.67 -28.44 9.87
CA LEU A 79 18.12 -29.80 9.87
C LEU A 79 16.63 -29.75 10.23
N VAL A 80 15.75 -29.93 9.25
CA VAL A 80 14.30 -29.97 9.45
C VAL A 80 13.90 -31.35 9.96
N VAL A 81 13.70 -31.48 11.26
CA VAL A 81 13.13 -32.70 11.86
C VAL A 81 11.62 -32.67 11.66
N LYS A 82 11.12 -33.56 10.80
CA LYS A 82 9.68 -33.75 10.61
C LYS A 82 9.19 -34.68 11.72
N ASP A 83 8.53 -34.11 12.73
CA ASP A 83 7.90 -34.86 13.81
C ASP A 83 6.78 -35.73 13.21
N LYS A 84 7.07 -37.02 13.02
CA LYS A 84 6.07 -38.05 12.74
C LYS A 84 5.88 -38.82 14.03
N ASP A 85 4.62 -39.00 14.38
CA ASP A 85 4.10 -39.76 15.52
C ASP A 85 4.05 -39.03 16.86
N LYS A 86 3.02 -38.18 16.99
CA LYS A 86 2.25 -38.15 18.22
C LYS A 86 1.15 -39.20 18.14
N ASN A 87 1.50 -40.45 18.37
CA ASN A 87 0.58 -41.35 19.06
C ASN A 87 0.98 -41.36 20.53
N LYS A 88 0.02 -40.99 21.38
CA LYS A 88 0.11 -41.19 22.82
C LYS A 88 0.36 -42.68 23.05
N ASP A 89 1.30 -43.01 23.92
CA ASP A 89 1.03 -43.88 25.06
C ASP A 89 2.18 -43.79 26.07
N GLU A 90 1.75 -43.85 27.32
CA GLU A 90 2.49 -43.83 28.57
C GLU A 90 3.66 -44.83 28.56
N ASP A 91 4.84 -44.42 29.05
CA ASP A 91 5.34 -44.93 30.34
C ASP A 91 6.59 -44.16 30.80
N TYR A 92 6.60 -43.79 32.08
CA TYR A 92 7.77 -43.27 32.76
C TYR A 92 8.39 -44.43 33.55
N GLU A 93 9.52 -44.98 33.11
CA GLU A 93 10.46 -45.60 34.05
C GLU A 93 11.90 -45.28 33.69
N VAL A 94 12.51 -44.49 34.58
CA VAL A 94 13.96 -44.30 34.68
C VAL A 94 14.50 -45.42 35.56
N LYS A 95 15.51 -46.15 35.06
CA LYS A 95 16.51 -46.83 35.89
C LYS A 95 17.90 -46.47 35.40
#